data_AF-A0AAC9RPN8-F1
#
_entry.id   AF-A0AAC9RPN8-F1
#
_cell.length_a   1.000
_cell.length_b   1.000
_cell.length_c   1.000
_cell.angle_alpha   90.00
_cell.angle_beta   90.00
_cell.angle_gamma   90.00
#
_symmetry.space_group_name_H-M   'P 1'
#
loop_
_entity.id
_entity.type
_entity.pdbx_description
1 polymer ?
#
loop_
_entity_poly.entity_id
_entity_poly.type
_entity_poly.pdbx_seq_one_letter_code
_entity_poly.pdbx_strand_id
1 'polypeptide(L)'
;MNIINVFTVGAILGLLISGGAAFYYYRKRNLEKFFNQIYEEVKKVPKQKKNSFLLLMFKESLSASINKSNTNSFANKLQNRKYLDFQLAQMSNILKDSSKVQDKLIKRSLNLLKDYQTWEKARISKDTKVAQDKAS
;
A
#
# COMPACT_ATOMS: atom_id res chain seq x y z
N MET A 1 -34.27 -20.89 -28.44
CA MET A 1 -33.44 -20.02 -27.59
C MET A 1 -33.14 -18.77 -28.41
N ASN A 2 -33.61 -17.58 -28.01
CA ASN A 2 -33.51 -16.38 -28.85
C ASN A 2 -32.05 -15.95 -28.99
N ILE A 3 -31.55 -15.89 -30.22
CA ILE A 3 -30.20 -15.42 -30.57
C ILE A 3 -29.88 -14.07 -29.91
N ILE A 4 -30.87 -13.18 -29.83
CA ILE A 4 -30.77 -11.88 -29.18
C ILE A 4 -30.39 -12.04 -27.70
N ASN A 5 -30.99 -12.97 -26.96
CA ASN A 5 -30.67 -13.20 -25.55
C ASN A 5 -29.25 -13.77 -25.36
N VAL A 6 -28.76 -14.59 -26.29
CA VAL A 6 -27.39 -15.14 -26.25
C VAL A 6 -26.35 -14.03 -26.47
N PHE A 7 -26.60 -13.13 -27.43
CA PHE A 7 -25.74 -11.96 -27.65
C PHE A 7 -25.75 -10.98 -26.49
N THR A 8 -26.92 -10.69 -25.90
CA THR A 8 -27.03 -9.79 -24.74
C THR A 8 -26.26 -10.34 -23.53
N VAL A 9 -26.39 -11.64 -23.22
CA VAL A 9 -25.66 -12.28 -22.11
C VAL A 9 -24.14 -12.26 -22.37
N GLY A 10 -23.72 -12.55 -23.60
CA GLY A 10 -22.31 -12.48 -24.00
C GLY A 10 -21.72 -11.07 -23.86
N ALA A 11 -22.45 -10.04 -24.27
CA ALA A 11 -22.02 -8.65 -24.16
C ALA A 11 -21.89 -8.18 -22.70
N ILE A 12 -22.84 -8.55 -21.83
CA ILE A 12 -22.79 -8.22 -20.39
C ILE A 12 -21.59 -8.87 -19.71
N LEU A 13 -21.33 -10.14 -19.99
CA LEU A 13 -20.15 -10.85 -19.45
C LEU A 13 -18.85 -10.24 -19.96
N GLY A 14 -18.77 -9.90 -21.24
CA GLY A 14 -17.61 -9.23 -21.84
C GLY A 14 -17.32 -7.88 -21.18
N LEU A 15 -18.35 -7.06 -20.91
CA LEU A 15 -18.22 -5.77 -20.21
C LEU A 15 -17.83 -5.93 -18.74
N LEU A 16 -18.35 -6.93 -18.04
CA LEU A 16 -17.95 -7.21 -16.65
C LEU A 16 -16.48 -7.62 -16.54
N ILE A 17 -16.02 -8.50 -17.44
CA ILE A 17 -14.63 -8.97 -17.45
C ILE A 17 -13.69 -7.82 -17.82
N SER A 18 -13.98 -7.09 -18.90
CA SER A 18 -13.16 -5.96 -19.34
C SER A 18 -13.15 -4.80 -18.34
N GLY A 19 -14.32 -4.45 -17.78
CA GLY A 19 -14.44 -3.44 -16.72
C GLY A 19 -13.71 -3.85 -15.44
N GLY A 20 -13.83 -5.11 -15.03
CA GLY A 20 -13.09 -5.66 -13.89
C GLY A 20 -11.58 -5.63 -14.08
N ALA A 21 -11.09 -5.99 -15.27
CA ALA A 21 -9.68 -5.93 -15.62
C ALA A 21 -9.13 -4.49 -15.61
N ALA A 22 -9.87 -3.55 -16.21
CA ALA A 22 -9.51 -2.13 -16.22
C ALA A 22 -9.45 -1.55 -14.80
N PHE A 23 -10.44 -1.84 -13.96
CA PHE A 23 -10.47 -1.42 -12.56
C PHE A 23 -9.29 -1.98 -11.76
N TYR A 24 -8.99 -3.28 -11.94
CA TYR A 24 -7.85 -3.92 -11.30
C TYR A 24 -6.52 -3.27 -11.72
N TYR A 25 -6.32 -3.02 -13.01
CA TYR A 25 -5.10 -2.40 -13.53
C TYR A 25 -4.93 -0.97 -13.01
N TYR A 26 -6.00 -0.17 -13.04
CA TYR A 26 -6.00 1.19 -12.52
C TYR A 26 -5.64 1.23 -11.02
N ARG A 27 -6.28 0.36 -10.22
CA ARG A 27 -5.99 0.23 -8.79
C ARG A 27 -4.54 -0.17 -8.54
N LYS A 28 -4.02 -1.14 -9.31
CA LYS A 28 -2.63 -1.59 -9.20
C LYS A 28 -1.64 -0.46 -9.50
N ARG A 29 -1.87 0.32 -10.56
CA ARG A 29 -1.00 1.44 -10.95
C ARG A 29 -0.97 2.55 -9.88
N ASN A 30 -2.11 2.85 -9.27
CA ASN A 30 -2.18 3.84 -8.19
C ASN A 30 -1.47 3.35 -6.92
N LEU A 31 -1.65 2.07 -6.55
CA LEU A 31 -0.93 1.46 -5.43
C LEU A 31 0.59 1.47 -5.66
N GLU A 32 1.03 1.18 -6.88
CA GLU A 32 2.45 1.19 -7.22
C GLU A 32 3.06 2.60 -7.11
N LYS A 33 2.34 3.64 -7.56
CA LYS A 33 2.77 5.04 -7.36
C LYS A 33 2.89 5.37 -5.88
N PHE A 34 1.89 5.00 -5.08
CA PHE A 34 1.88 5.21 -3.64
C PHE A 34 3.05 4.48 -2.94
N PHE A 35 3.30 3.22 -3.30
CA PHE A 35 4.41 2.44 -2.75
C PHE A 35 5.78 3.02 -3.16
N ASN A 36 5.92 3.53 -4.38
CA ASN A 36 7.15 4.20 -4.78
C ASN A 36 7.40 5.49 -3.98
N GLN A 37 6.37 6.30 -3.72
CA GLN A 37 6.50 7.50 -2.88
C GLN A 37 6.98 7.13 -1.47
N ILE A 38 6.32 6.14 -0.85
CA ILE A 38 6.69 5.65 0.47
C ILE A 38 8.11 5.07 0.48
N TYR A 39 8.49 4.33 -0.56
CA TYR A 39 9.83 3.75 -0.67
C TYR A 39 10.92 4.82 -0.61
N GLU A 40 10.75 5.95 -1.32
CA GLU A 40 11.71 7.05 -1.29
C GLU A 40 11.77 7.78 0.07
N GLU A 41 10.64 7.93 0.74
CA GLU A 41 10.61 8.52 2.09
C GLU A 41 11.28 7.61 3.13
N VAL A 42 11.02 6.31 3.04
CA VAL A 42 11.51 5.29 3.99
C VAL A 42 13.03 5.11 3.91
N LYS A 43 13.66 5.39 2.75
CA LYS A 43 15.13 5.42 2.64
C LYS A 43 15.80 6.35 3.65
N LYS A 44 15.11 7.42 4.05
CA LYS A 44 15.61 8.42 5.00
C LYS A 44 15.48 7.96 6.46
N VAL A 45 14.83 6.83 6.71
CA VAL A 45 14.53 6.31 8.05
C VAL A 45 15.52 5.21 8.43
N PRO A 46 16.00 5.17 9.69
CA PRO A 46 16.86 4.09 10.16
C PRO A 46 16.21 2.71 9.98
N LYS A 47 16.99 1.71 9.53
CA LYS A 47 16.51 0.34 9.27
C LYS A 47 15.74 -0.26 10.45
N GLN A 48 16.17 0.03 11.68
CA GLN A 48 15.55 -0.45 12.91
C GLN A 48 14.09 0.01 13.09
N LYS A 49 13.76 1.22 12.61
CA LYS A 49 12.42 1.83 12.73
C LYS A 49 11.60 1.72 11.44
N LYS A 50 12.15 1.12 10.39
CA LYS A 50 11.56 1.05 9.04
C LYS A 50 10.12 0.54 9.05
N ASN A 51 9.87 -0.62 9.65
CA ASN A 51 8.53 -1.23 9.63
C ASN A 51 7.51 -0.44 10.45
N SER A 52 7.92 0.10 11.61
CA SER A 52 7.05 0.96 12.43
C SER A 52 6.69 2.25 11.71
N PHE A 53 7.65 2.84 11.00
CA PHE A 53 7.42 4.04 10.19
C PHE A 53 6.51 3.75 9.00
N LEU A 54 6.75 2.66 8.27
CA LEU A 54 5.87 2.21 7.19
C LEU A 54 4.43 2.02 7.69
N LEU A 55 4.24 1.34 8.81
CA LEU A 55 2.92 1.11 9.40
C LEU A 55 2.24 2.45 9.75
N LEU A 56 2.99 3.40 10.32
CA LEU A 56 2.49 4.75 10.62
C LEU A 56 2.04 5.47 9.34
N MET A 57 2.87 5.45 8.28
CA MET A 57 2.53 6.07 6.99
C MET A 57 1.26 5.47 6.40
N PHE A 58 1.10 4.15 6.44
CA PHE A 58 -0.11 3.47 5.93
C PHE A 58 -1.34 3.78 6.77
N LYS A 59 -1.22 3.80 8.10
CA LYS A 59 -2.28 4.21 9.02
C LYS A 59 -2.77 5.62 8.70
N GLU A 60 -1.85 6.54 8.55
CA GLU A 60 -2.17 7.96 8.38
C GLU A 60 -2.70 8.25 6.99
N SER A 61 -2.17 7.59 5.96
CA SER A 61 -2.72 7.65 4.59
C SER A 61 -4.16 7.12 4.53
N LEU A 62 -4.45 6.01 5.21
CA LEU A 62 -5.81 5.46 5.29
C LEU A 62 -6.73 6.37 6.11
N SER A 63 -6.26 6.89 7.24
CA SER A 63 -7.01 7.83 8.07
C SER A 63 -7.36 9.11 7.29
N ALA A 64 -6.39 9.67 6.56
CA ALA A 64 -6.60 10.85 5.74
C ALA A 64 -7.59 10.60 4.61
N SER A 65 -7.53 9.42 3.98
CA SER A 65 -8.48 9.01 2.95
C SER A 65 -9.91 8.89 3.49
N ILE A 66 -10.07 8.31 4.69
CA ILE A 66 -11.39 8.13 5.33
C ILE A 66 -11.97 9.48 5.77
N ASN A 67 -11.16 10.32 6.42
CA ASN A 67 -11.60 11.59 6.99
C ASN A 67 -11.60 12.74 5.98
N LYS A 68 -11.24 12.48 4.72
CA LYS A 68 -11.00 13.50 3.67
C LYS A 68 -10.11 14.65 4.16
N SER A 69 -9.20 14.35 5.09
CA SER A 69 -8.42 15.36 5.79
C SER A 69 -7.16 15.70 4.99
N ASN A 70 -6.74 16.95 5.09
CA ASN A 70 -5.61 17.47 4.31
C ASN A 70 -4.27 16.82 4.72
N THR A 71 -3.52 16.29 3.77
CA THR A 71 -2.23 15.61 3.95
C THR A 71 -1.18 16.49 4.66
N ASN A 72 -1.30 17.81 4.52
CA ASN A 72 -0.43 18.79 5.18
C ASN A 72 -0.48 18.71 6.72
N SER A 73 -1.60 18.27 7.30
CA SER A 73 -1.72 18.11 8.75
C SER A 73 -0.82 17.00 9.30
N PHE A 74 -0.61 15.93 8.52
CA PHE A 74 0.23 14.82 8.93
C PHE A 74 1.73 15.14 8.80
N ALA A 75 2.14 15.78 7.71
CA ALA A 75 3.52 16.23 7.51
C ALA A 75 4.00 17.13 8.68
N ASN A 76 3.16 18.06 9.13
CA ASN A 76 3.47 18.94 10.26
C ASN A 76 3.60 18.16 11.59
N LYS A 77 2.79 17.10 11.79
CA LYS A 77 2.89 16.24 12.98
C LYS A 77 4.17 15.42 13.00
N LEU A 78 4.67 14.98 11.83
CA LEU A 78 5.92 14.24 11.72
C LEU A 78 7.17 15.08 12.02
N GLN A 79 7.09 16.41 11.87
CA GLN A 79 8.17 17.32 12.27
C GLN A 79 8.35 17.38 13.80
N ASN A 80 7.30 17.05 14.57
CA ASN A 80 7.41 16.94 16.02
C ASN A 80 8.06 15.61 16.41
N ARG A 81 9.35 15.69 16.78
CA ARG A 81 10.17 14.51 17.13
C ARG A 81 9.58 13.68 18.27
N LYS A 82 9.06 14.32 19.32
CA LYS A 82 8.46 13.60 20.47
C LYS A 82 7.22 12.83 20.06
N TYR A 83 6.35 13.45 19.26
CA TYR A 83 5.17 12.79 18.71
C TYR A 83 5.56 11.61 17.83
N LEU A 84 6.52 11.81 16.92
CA LEU A 84 7.00 10.76 16.02
C LEU A 84 7.55 9.56 16.79
N ASP A 85 8.44 9.77 17.76
CA ASP A 85 9.03 8.68 18.53
C ASP A 85 7.97 7.89 19.32
N PHE A 86 6.99 8.59 19.91
CA PHE A 86 5.87 7.94 20.59
C PHE A 86 5.00 7.10 19.63
N GLN A 87 4.68 7.63 18.46
CA GLN A 87 3.91 6.89 17.45
C GLN A 87 4.69 5.68 16.93
N LEU A 88 6.00 5.80 16.70
CA LEU A 88 6.84 4.70 16.25
C LEU A 88 6.96 3.59 17.30
N ALA A 89 7.01 3.93 18.58
CA ALA A 89 6.97 2.96 19.67
C ALA A 89 5.63 2.20 19.69
N GLN A 90 4.51 2.92 19.56
CA GLN A 90 3.19 2.28 19.46
C GLN A 90 3.09 1.35 18.25
N MET A 91 3.52 1.81 17.06
CA MET A 91 3.53 0.98 15.86
C MET A 91 4.43 -0.24 16.03
N SER A 92 5.56 -0.12 16.74
CA SER A 92 6.42 -1.26 17.04
C SER A 92 5.72 -2.31 17.90
N ASN A 93 4.98 -1.89 18.93
CA ASN A 93 4.20 -2.79 19.77
C ASN A 93 3.08 -3.47 18.99
N ILE A 94 2.38 -2.72 18.14
CA ILE A 94 1.37 -3.26 17.23
C ILE A 94 1.97 -4.32 16.30
N LEU A 95 3.17 -4.11 15.79
CA LEU A 95 3.84 -5.08 14.91
C LEU A 95 4.20 -6.39 15.64
N LYS A 96 4.56 -6.32 16.93
CA LYS A 96 4.87 -7.51 17.74
C LYS A 96 3.64 -8.37 18.00
N ASP A 97 2.51 -7.76 18.33
CA ASP A 97 1.25 -8.43 18.66
C ASP A 97 0.15 -8.20 17.61
N SER A 98 0.54 -8.20 16.33
CA SER A 98 -0.34 -7.81 15.22
C SER A 98 -1.62 -8.66 15.10
N SER A 99 -1.59 -9.91 15.57
CA SER A 99 -2.75 -10.82 15.59
C SER A 99 -3.82 -10.43 16.62
N LYS A 100 -3.46 -9.70 17.68
CA LYS A 100 -4.37 -9.29 18.75
C LYS A 100 -5.03 -7.94 18.48
N VAL A 101 -4.61 -7.24 17.43
CA VAL A 101 -5.16 -5.94 17.05
C VAL A 101 -6.61 -6.12 16.63
N GLN A 102 -7.53 -5.36 17.23
CA GLN A 102 -8.94 -5.38 16.86
C GLN A 102 -9.32 -4.22 15.92
N ASP A 103 -8.59 -3.10 16.00
CA ASP A 103 -8.83 -1.90 15.19
C ASP A 103 -8.78 -2.20 13.68
N LYS A 104 -9.88 -1.89 12.98
CA LYS A 104 -10.05 -2.16 11.55
C LYS A 104 -9.11 -1.33 10.67
N LEU A 105 -8.83 -0.09 11.06
CA LEU A 105 -7.91 0.78 10.35
C LEU A 105 -6.49 0.22 10.46
N ILE A 106 -6.05 -0.14 11.68
CA ILE A 106 -4.73 -0.75 11.89
C ILE A 106 -4.61 -2.09 11.13
N LYS A 107 -5.64 -2.94 11.15
CA LYS A 107 -5.65 -4.18 10.34
C LYS A 107 -5.44 -3.91 8.85
N ARG A 108 -6.11 -2.89 8.30
CA ARG A 108 -5.92 -2.48 6.90
C ARG A 108 -4.51 -1.96 6.65
N SER A 109 -3.95 -1.19 7.58
CA SER A 109 -2.56 -0.72 7.50
C SER A 109 -1.56 -1.87 7.53
N LEU A 110 -1.80 -2.88 8.35
CA LEU A 110 -0.98 -4.10 8.41
C LEU A 110 -1.04 -4.89 7.09
N ASN A 111 -2.22 -4.98 6.47
CA ASN A 111 -2.36 -5.59 5.15
C ASN A 111 -1.57 -4.81 4.09
N LEU A 112 -1.68 -3.47 4.07
CA LEU A 112 -0.88 -2.63 3.17
C LEU A 112 0.62 -2.78 3.41
N LEU A 113 1.05 -2.92 4.67
CA LEU A 113 2.46 -3.18 4.99
C LEU A 113 2.93 -4.50 4.37
N LYS A 114 2.12 -5.56 4.47
CA LYS A 114 2.44 -6.85 3.86
C LYS A 114 2.50 -6.76 2.33
N ASP A 115 1.53 -6.08 1.72
CA ASP A 115 1.49 -5.86 0.27
C ASP A 115 2.71 -5.06 -0.20
N TYR A 116 3.09 -4.03 0.53
CA TYR A 116 4.29 -3.24 0.28
C TYR A 116 5.55 -4.09 0.40
N GLN A 117 5.68 -4.93 1.41
CA GLN A 117 6.85 -5.82 1.57
C GLN A 117 6.97 -6.82 0.42
N THR A 118 5.85 -7.38 -0.04
CA THR A 118 5.83 -8.26 -1.22
C THR A 118 6.25 -7.49 -2.48
N TRP A 119 5.71 -6.29 -2.67
CA TRP A 119 6.07 -5.42 -3.79
C TRP A 119 7.56 -5.02 -3.74
N GLU A 120 8.09 -4.64 -2.58
CA GLU A 120 9.49 -4.24 -2.39
C GLU A 120 10.43 -5.38 -2.74
N LYS A 121 10.15 -6.61 -2.26
CA LYS A 121 10.91 -7.81 -2.63
C LYS A 121 10.87 -8.09 -4.13
N ALA A 122 9.69 -7.99 -4.75
CA ALA A 122 9.51 -8.20 -6.18
C ALA A 122 10.22 -7.13 -7.02
N ARG A 123 10.34 -5.91 -6.50
CA ARG A 123 11.07 -4.83 -7.16
C ARG A 123 12.58 -5.08 -7.09
N ILE A 124 13.10 -5.38 -5.91
CA ILE A 124 14.52 -5.71 -5.72
C ILE A 124 14.91 -6.89 -6.61
N SER A 125 14.10 -7.94 -6.71
CA SER A 125 14.42 -9.10 -7.55
C SER A 125 14.43 -8.77 -9.04
N LYS A 126 13.56 -7.87 -9.51
CA LYS A 126 13.60 -7.35 -10.89
C LYS A 126 14.86 -6.53 -11.14
N ASP A 127 15.21 -5.64 -10.20
CA ASP A 127 16.41 -4.79 -10.31
C ASP A 127 17.69 -5.65 -10.37
N THR A 128 17.76 -6.73 -9.57
CA THR A 128 18.88 -7.68 -9.61
C THR A 128 18.98 -8.42 -10.94
N LYS A 129 17.86 -8.89 -11.51
CA LYS A 129 17.85 -9.56 -12.82
C LYS A 129 18.31 -8.64 -13.94
N VAL A 130 17.83 -7.40 -13.97
CA VAL A 130 18.24 -6.40 -14.97
C VAL A 130 19.73 -6.07 -14.85
N ALA A 131 20.29 -6.03 -13.64
CA ALA A 131 21.72 -5.82 -13.44
C ALA A 131 22.56 -7.01 -13.92
N GLN A 132 22.07 -8.23 -13.74
CA GLN A 132 22.72 -9.46 -14.20
C GLN A 132 22.69 -9.58 -15.73
N ASP A 133 21.56 -9.28 -16.36
CA ASP A 133 21.39 -9.31 -17.83
C ASP A 133 22.22 -8.22 -18.55
N LYS A 134 22.61 -7.15 -17.85
CA LYS A 134 23.49 -6.09 -18.39
C LYS A 134 24.98 -6.37 -18.18
N ALA A 135 25.31 -7.35 -17.34
CA ALA A 135 26.68 -7.71 -16.99
C ALA A 135 27.15 -9.03 -17.64
N SER A 136 26.25 -9.75 -18.33
CA SER A 136 26.56 -10.85 -19.26
C SER A 136 26.56 -10.35 -20.70
#